data_AF-A0A940UUR1-F1
#
_entry.id   AF-A0A940UUR1-F1
#
_cell.length_a   1.000
_cell.length_b   1.000
_cell.length_c   1.000
_cell.angle_alpha   90.00
_cell.angle_beta   90.00
_cell.angle_gamma   90.00
#
_symmetry.space_group_name_H-M   'P 1'
#
loop_
_entity.id
_entity.type
_entity.pdbx_description
1 polymer ?
#
loop_
_entity_poly.entity_id
_entity_poly.type
_entity_poly.pdbx_seq_one_letter_code
_entity_poly.pdbx_strand_id
1 'polypeptide(L)' 'MTKGDKVTFPFGKKTMEGIVEQVNQKTVYIKADFPKDKGKMVVRKIKDVK' A
#
# COMPACT_ATOMS: atom_id res chain seq x y z
N MET A 1 2.30 -5.37 9.80
CA MET A 1 2.80 -4.69 8.60
C MET A 1 4.20 -4.17 8.86
N THR A 2 5.15 -4.89 8.30
CA THR A 2 6.59 -4.61 8.28
C THR A 2 7.02 -4.27 6.85
N LYS A 3 8.18 -3.63 6.70
CA LYS A 3 8.75 -3.35 5.37
C LYS A 3 8.99 -4.69 4.65
N GLY A 4 8.44 -4.81 3.43
CA GLY A 4 8.47 -6.03 2.62
C GLY A 4 7.17 -6.84 2.65
N ASP A 5 6.23 -6.53 3.54
CA ASP A 5 4.94 -7.23 3.58
C ASP A 5 4.10 -6.89 2.35
N LYS A 6 3.46 -7.91 1.78
CA LYS A 6 2.37 -7.71 0.82
C LYS A 6 1.11 -7.34 1.57
N VAL A 7 0.51 -6.22 1.20
CA VAL A 7 -0.72 -5.69 1.78
C VAL A 7 -1.73 -5.46 0.67
N THR A 8 -3.00 -5.61 1.02
CA THR A 8 -4.10 -5.26 0.12
C THR A 8 -4.83 -4.07 0.70
N PHE A 9 -5.15 -3.09 -0.14
CA PHE A 9 -5.81 -1.88 0.29
C PHE A 9 -6.91 -1.47 -0.68
N PRO A 10 -8.00 -0.86 -0.18
CA PRO A 10 -9.05 -0.35 -1.03
C PRO A 10 -8.54 0.86 -1.84
N PHE A 11 -8.69 0.80 -3.16
CA PHE A 11 -8.40 1.88 -4.08
C PHE A 11 -9.57 2.10 -5.04
N GLY A 12 -10.36 3.14 -4.76
CA GLY A 12 -11.60 3.40 -5.49
C GLY A 12 -12.64 2.30 -5.22
N LYS A 13 -13.16 1.68 -6.28
CA LYS A 13 -14.11 0.55 -6.21
C LYS A 13 -13.42 -0.83 -6.28
N LYS A 14 -12.09 -0.88 -6.20
CA LYS A 14 -11.30 -2.11 -6.33
C LYS A 14 -10.36 -2.25 -5.15
N THR A 15 -9.96 -3.48 -4.88
CA THR A 15 -8.86 -3.79 -3.97
C THR A 15 -7.58 -3.87 -4.80
N MET A 16 -6.52 -3.23 -4.33
CA MET A 16 -5.21 -3.28 -4.97
C MET A 16 -4.22 -3.93 -4.04
N GLU A 17 -3.24 -4.61 -4.64
CA GLU A 17 -2.14 -5.23 -3.92
C GLU A 17 -0.89 -4.36 -4.03
N GLY A 18 -0.10 -4.34 -2.97
CA GLY A 18 1.18 -3.64 -2.95
C GLY A 18 2.09 -4.16 -1.86
N ILE A 19 3.33 -3.70 -1.87
CA ILE A 19 4.36 -4.07 -0.92
C ILE A 19 4.66 -2.87 -0.03
N VAL A 20 4.71 -3.07 1.28
CA VAL A 20 5.07 -2.04 2.23
C VAL A 20 6.54 -1.67 2.04
N GLU A 21 6.82 -0.44 1.62
CA GLU A 21 8.18 0.06 1.43
C GLU A 21 8.69 0.81 2.67
N GLN A 22 7.79 1.48 3.40
CA GLN A 22 8.11 2.17 4.65
C GLN A 22 6.89 2.26 5.58
N VAL A 23 7.09 2.07 6.88
CA VAL A 23 6.04 2.22 7.89
C VAL A 23 6.44 3.35 8.83
N ASN A 24 5.60 4.38 8.94
CA ASN A 24 5.72 5.44 9.93
C ASN A 24 4.67 5.22 11.03
N GLN A 25 4.75 5.95 12.14
CA GLN A 25 3.84 5.75 13.28
C GLN A 25 2.33 5.84 12.95
N LYS A 26 1.94 6.62 11.94
CA LYS A 26 0.53 6.84 11.55
C LYS A 26 0.21 6.47 10.10
N THR A 27 1.23 6.36 9.26
CA THR A 27 1.11 6.17 7.82
C THR A 27 2.03 5.06 7.34
N VAL A 28 1.65 4.43 6.25
CA VAL A 28 2.42 3.40 5.57
C VAL A 28 2.55 3.79 4.11
N TYR A 29 3.77 3.66 3.60
CA TYR A 29 4.13 3.81 2.20
C TYR A 29 4.08 2.43 1.58
N ILE A 30 3.21 2.27 0.60
CA ILE A 30 2.96 1.02 -0.10
C ILE A 30 3.36 1.25 -1.55
N LYS A 31 4.28 0.44 -2.04
CA LYS A 31 4.60 0.36 -3.46
C LYS A 31 3.60 -0.57 -4.10
N ALA A 32 2.64 -0.01 -4.84
CA ALA A 32 1.59 -0.76 -5.48
C ALA A 32 1.93 -0.98 -6.95
N ASP A 33 1.73 -2.22 -7.41
CA ASP A 33 1.85 -2.55 -8.82
C ASP A 33 0.48 -2.38 -9.47
N PHE A 34 0.20 -1.17 -9.95
CA PHE A 34 -0.99 -0.96 -10.76
C PHE A 34 -0.77 -1.59 -12.14
N PRO A 35 -1.78 -2.24 -12.74
CA PRO A 35 -1.66 -2.83 -14.08
C PRO A 35 -1.31 -1.80 -15.16
N LYS A 36 -1.57 -0.51 -14.92
CA LYS A 36 -1.21 0.61 -15.80
C LYS A 36 -0.07 1.50 -15.27
N ASP A 37 0.34 1.34 -14.01
CA ASP A 37 1.36 2.16 -13.33
C ASP A 37 2.12 1.26 -12.34
N LYS A 38 3.05 0.45 -12.86
CA LYS A 38 3.86 -0.46 -12.03
C LYS A 38 4.80 0.35 -11.13
N GLY A 39 4.89 -0.05 -9.86
CA GLY A 39 5.78 0.57 -8.87
C GLY A 39 5.35 1.94 -8.31
N LYS A 40 4.07 2.34 -8.46
CA LYS A 40 3.58 3.61 -7.91
C LYS A 40 3.55 3.58 -6.38
N MET A 41 4.07 4.63 -5.76
CA MET A 41 4.08 4.77 -4.31
C MET A 41 2.76 5.36 -3.82
N VAL A 42 2.10 4.69 -2.88
CA VAL A 42 0.82 5.06 -2.30
C VAL A 42 1.00 5.24 -0.80
N VAL A 43 0.66 6.42 -0.29
CA VAL A 43 0.68 6.69 1.14
C VAL A 43 -0.72 6.46 1.70
N ARG A 44 -0.83 5.60 2.71
CA ARG A 44 -2.09 5.34 3.42
C ARG A 44 -1.90 5.44 4.91
N LYS A 45 -3.00 5.63 5.65
CA LYS A 45 -2.97 5.52 7.11
C LYS A 45 -2.95 4.05 7.47
N ILE A 46 -2.24 3.69 8.53
CA ILE A 46 -2.18 2.30 9.01
C ILE A 46 -3.57 1.74 9.31
N LYS A 47 -4.51 2.58 9.76
CA LYS A 47 -5.90 2.17 10.05
C LYS A 47 -6.69 1.76 8.80
N ASP A 48 -6.32 2.25 7.62
CA ASP A 48 -7.03 2.02 6.35
C ASP A 48 -6.46 0.82 5.58
N VAL A 49 -5.39 0.20 6.07
CA VAL A 49 -4.70 -0.92 5.44
C VAL A 49 -4.89 -2.12 6.38
N LYS A 50 -5.47 -3.21 5.85
CA LYS A 50 -5.71 -4.45 6.59
C LYS A 50 -4.61 -5.46 6.31
#